data_AF-A0A5C5RA19-F1
#
_entry.id   AF-A0A5C5RA19-F1
#
_cell.length_a   1.000
_cell.length_b   1.000
_cell.length_c   1.000
_cell.angle_alpha   90.00
_cell.angle_beta   90.00
_cell.angle_gamma   90.00
#
_symmetry.space_group_name_H-M   'P 1'
#
loop_
_entity.id
_entity.type
_entity.pdbx_description
1 polymer ?
#
loop_
_entity_poly.entity_id
_entity_poly.type
_entity_poly.pdbx_seq_one_letter_code
_entity_poly.pdbx_strand_id
1 'polypeptide(L)'
;TPALHEEAALALGATRWEMVRIAVLPFGRSGVISASMLGLGRALGETMAVVMVLSVGNSFSWDILQAGKHSTIAANIALQFPESTGINTSALIATGLALFAITMVVNSIARWIVSRRAEFSGAN
;
A
#
# COMPACT_ATOMS: atom_id res chain seq x y z
N THR A 1 27.15 7.39 -0.17
CA THR A 1 28.27 6.61 -0.75
C THR A 1 28.02 5.12 -0.62
N PRO A 2 27.18 4.50 -1.47
CA PRO A 2 26.96 3.05 -1.51
C PRO A 2 27.97 2.29 -2.39
N ALA A 3 28.57 2.93 -3.41
CA ALA A 3 29.48 2.29 -4.35
C ALA A 3 30.72 1.67 -3.69
N LEU A 4 31.32 2.36 -2.71
CA LEU A 4 32.46 1.83 -1.96
C LEU A 4 32.11 0.56 -1.16
N HIS A 5 30.91 0.49 -0.59
CA HIS A 5 30.44 -0.69 0.15
C HIS A 5 30.10 -1.86 -0.79
N GLU A 6 29.61 -1.57 -2.00
CA GLU A 6 29.37 -2.55 -3.05
C GLU A 6 30.69 -3.15 -3.59
N GLU A 7 31.66 -2.30 -3.91
CA GLU A 7 32.99 -2.73 -4.37
C GLU A 7 33.75 -3.51 -3.30
N ALA A 8 33.68 -3.08 -2.03
CA ALA A 8 34.29 -3.80 -0.92
C ALA A 8 33.62 -5.17 -0.68
N ALA A 9 32.29 -5.27 -0.79
CA ALA A 9 31.59 -6.54 -0.65
C ALA A 9 31.96 -7.52 -1.77
N LEU A 10 32.04 -7.04 -3.02
CA LEU A 10 32.47 -7.85 -4.15
C LEU A 10 33.95 -8.28 -4.02
N ALA A 11 34.82 -7.39 -3.54
CA ALA A 11 36.23 -7.69 -3.29
C ALA A 11 36.45 -8.73 -2.17
N LEU A 12 35.53 -8.81 -1.21
CA LEU A 12 35.50 -9.85 -0.16
C LEU A 12 34.93 -11.19 -0.66
N GLY A 13 34.57 -11.31 -1.94
CA GLY A 13 34.05 -12.53 -2.55
C GLY A 13 32.54 -12.73 -2.37
N ALA A 14 31.79 -11.69 -1.96
CA ALA A 14 30.34 -11.78 -1.88
C ALA A 14 29.71 -11.90 -3.28
N THR A 15 28.63 -12.67 -3.38
CA THR A 15 27.85 -12.75 -4.62
C THR A 15 27.07 -11.45 -4.86
N ARG A 16 26.64 -11.20 -6.11
CA ARG A 16 25.82 -10.01 -6.44
C ARG A 16 24.56 -9.91 -5.58
N TRP A 17 23.97 -11.04 -5.21
CA TRP A 17 22.79 -11.09 -4.35
C TRP A 17 23.12 -10.74 -2.89
N GLU A 18 24.23 -11.27 -2.36
CA GLU A 18 24.69 -10.92 -1.01
C GLU A 18 25.06 -9.45 -0.90
N MET A 19 25.78 -8.91 -1.88
CA MET A 19 26.11 -7.48 -1.97
C MET A 19 24.84 -6.61 -1.95
N VAL A 20 23.83 -6.95 -2.77
CA VAL A 20 22.56 -6.21 -2.77
C VAL A 20 21.88 -6.26 -1.39
N ARG A 21 21.92 -7.42 -0.73
CA ARG A 21 21.27 -7.60 0.57
C ARG A 21 21.97 -6.85 1.71
N ILE A 22 23.31 -6.81 1.72
CA ILE A 22 24.09 -6.25 2.83
C ILE A 22 24.50 -4.79 2.62
N ALA A 23 24.72 -4.36 1.38
CA ALA A 23 25.09 -2.99 1.05
C ALA A 23 23.86 -2.22 0.55
N VAL A 24 23.24 -2.63 -0.56
CA VAL A 24 22.26 -1.79 -1.26
C VAL A 24 20.92 -1.67 -0.52
N LEU A 25 20.33 -2.78 -0.08
CA LEU A 25 19.02 -2.79 0.59
C LEU A 25 18.97 -1.93 1.86
N PRO A 26 19.92 -2.01 2.81
CA PRO A 26 19.86 -1.19 4.02
C PRO A 26 20.03 0.30 3.73
N PHE A 27 20.96 0.70 2.86
CA PHE A 27 21.14 2.11 2.45
C PHE A 27 19.94 2.63 1.65
N GLY A 28 19.30 1.78 0.86
CA GLY A 28 18.12 2.09 0.03
C GLY A 28 16.78 2.00 0.75
N ARG A 29 16.73 1.64 2.05
CA ARG A 29 15.48 1.37 2.81
C ARG A 29 14.43 2.47 2.64
N SER A 30 14.83 3.73 2.76
CA SER A 30 13.92 4.88 2.61
C SER A 30 13.28 4.92 1.21
N GLY A 31 14.06 4.61 0.17
CA GLY A 31 13.59 4.53 -1.23
C GLY A 31 12.68 3.33 -1.50
N VAL A 32 12.95 2.17 -0.88
CA VAL A 32 12.09 0.99 -1.01
C VAL A 32 10.72 1.25 -0.38
N ILE A 33 10.67 1.92 0.76
CA ILE A 33 9.42 2.26 1.45
C ILE A 33 8.60 3.23 0.61
N SER A 34 9.22 4.29 0.07
CA SER A 34 8.52 5.27 -0.77
C SER A 34 8.04 4.65 -2.10
N ALA A 35 8.85 3.81 -2.74
CA ALA A 35 8.46 3.06 -3.93
C ALA A 35 7.30 2.10 -3.65
N SER A 36 7.31 1.42 -2.50
CA SER A 36 6.21 0.52 -2.09
C SER A 36 4.91 1.29 -1.85
N MET A 37 4.97 2.44 -1.17
CA MET A 37 3.80 3.31 -0.96
C MET A 37 3.23 3.83 -2.29
N LEU A 38 4.10 4.23 -3.23
CA LEU A 38 3.68 4.67 -4.56
C LEU A 38 3.04 3.54 -5.37
N GLY A 39 3.61 2.33 -5.31
CA GLY A 39 3.06 1.14 -5.95
C GLY A 39 1.69 0.76 -5.40
N LEU A 40 1.51 0.79 -4.09
CA LEU A 40 0.21 0.57 -3.44
C LEU A 40 -0.82 1.64 -3.85
N GLY A 41 -0.42 2.91 -3.92
CA GLY A 41 -1.27 3.99 -4.42
C GLY A 41 -1.70 3.79 -5.88
N ARG A 42 -0.80 3.29 -6.74
CA ARG A 42 -1.16 2.92 -8.12
C ARG A 42 -2.11 1.73 -8.19
N ALA A 43 -1.84 0.67 -7.41
CA ALA A 43 -2.72 -0.50 -7.35
C ALA A 43 -4.12 -0.12 -6.85
N LEU A 44 -4.22 0.78 -5.88
CA LEU A 44 -5.51 1.37 -5.46
C LEU A 44 -6.17 2.14 -6.61
N GLY A 45 -5.41 2.89 -7.42
CA GLY A 45 -5.92 3.51 -8.64
C GLY A 45 -6.43 2.51 -9.69
N GLU A 46 -5.79 1.34 -9.80
CA GLU A 46 -6.25 0.23 -10.67
C GLU A 46 -7.56 -0.39 -10.18
N THR A 47 -7.90 -0.29 -8.88
CA THR A 47 -9.20 -0.78 -8.38
C THR A 47 -10.39 -0.07 -9.04
N MET A 48 -10.23 1.19 -9.49
CA MET A 48 -11.25 1.88 -10.29
C MET A 48 -11.47 1.20 -11.65
N ALA A 49 -10.41 0.72 -12.28
CA ALA A 49 -10.51 -0.04 -13.53
C ALA A 49 -11.20 -1.39 -13.29
N VAL A 50 -10.87 -2.07 -12.18
CA VAL A 50 -11.52 -3.34 -11.79
C VAL A 50 -13.02 -3.14 -11.53
N VAL A 51 -13.43 -2.02 -10.93
CA VAL A 51 -14.86 -1.69 -10.68
C VAL A 51 -15.63 -1.45 -11.97
N MET A 52 -15.00 -0.88 -13.00
CA MET A 52 -15.66 -0.73 -14.31
C MET A 52 -15.85 -2.07 -15.04
N VAL A 53 -15.08 -3.10 -14.69
CA VAL A 53 -15.15 -4.44 -15.31
C VAL A 53 -16.01 -5.40 -14.48
N LEU A 54 -15.97 -5.31 -13.15
CA LEU A 54 -16.72 -6.17 -12.24
C LEU A 54 -18.05 -5.56 -11.85
N SER A 55 -19.14 -6.32 -11.99
CA SER A 55 -20.44 -5.94 -11.46
C SER A 55 -20.40 -5.94 -9.93
N VAL A 56 -20.90 -4.87 -9.29
CA VAL A 56 -20.91 -4.71 -7.83
C VAL A 56 -22.13 -5.43 -7.22
N GLY A 57 -21.85 -6.34 -6.28
CA GLY A 57 -22.86 -7.04 -5.51
C GLY A 57 -23.31 -6.28 -4.27
N ASN A 58 -24.60 -6.38 -3.94
CA ASN A 58 -25.20 -5.75 -2.76
C ASN A 58 -25.50 -6.78 -1.63
N SER A 59 -24.86 -7.96 -1.65
CA SER A 59 -25.19 -9.10 -0.80
C SER A 59 -23.99 -9.64 -0.02
N PHE A 60 -24.06 -9.65 1.31
CA PHE A 60 -23.06 -10.30 2.16
C PHE A 60 -23.24 -11.83 2.07
N SER A 61 -22.31 -12.52 1.39
CA SER A 61 -22.32 -13.98 1.22
C SER A 61 -20.99 -14.57 1.67
N TRP A 62 -20.99 -15.70 2.37
CA TRP A 62 -19.75 -16.40 2.77
C TRP A 62 -18.97 -17.00 1.58
N ASP A 63 -19.52 -16.93 0.37
CA ASP A 63 -18.86 -17.34 -0.87
C ASP A 63 -17.83 -16.29 -1.32
N ILE A 64 -16.57 -16.48 -0.92
CA ILE A 64 -15.44 -15.57 -1.20
C ILE A 64 -15.03 -15.59 -2.68
N LEU A 65 -15.36 -16.67 -3.41
CA LEU A 65 -14.94 -16.91 -4.80
C LEU A 65 -16.01 -16.53 -5.85
N GLN A 66 -17.21 -16.12 -5.44
CA GLN A 66 -18.27 -15.74 -6.39
C GLN A 66 -18.15 -14.26 -6.76
N ALA A 67 -17.82 -14.00 -8.03
CA ALA A 67 -17.81 -12.66 -8.60
C ALA A 67 -19.21 -12.03 -8.52
N GLY A 68 -19.28 -10.74 -8.18
CA GLY A 68 -20.53 -9.99 -8.14
C GLY A 68 -21.36 -10.11 -6.87
N LYS A 69 -20.84 -10.73 -5.80
CA LYS A 69 -21.49 -10.71 -4.47
C LYS A 69 -20.86 -9.70 -3.50
N HIS A 70 -19.55 -9.49 -3.61
CA HIS A 70 -18.80 -8.58 -2.73
C HIS A 70 -18.49 -7.25 -3.42
N SER A 71 -18.59 -6.15 -2.69
CA SER A 71 -18.20 -4.82 -3.14
C SER A 71 -17.15 -4.24 -2.21
N THR A 72 -16.10 -3.63 -2.76
CA THR A 72 -15.15 -2.89 -1.94
C THR A 72 -15.76 -1.55 -1.52
N ILE A 73 -15.36 -1.01 -0.38
CA ILE A 73 -15.83 0.30 0.10
C ILE A 73 -15.57 1.39 -0.95
N ALA A 74 -14.42 1.31 -1.64
CA ALA A 74 -14.08 2.22 -2.74
C ALA A 74 -15.01 2.07 -3.96
N ALA A 75 -15.37 0.84 -4.33
CA ALA A 75 -16.30 0.56 -5.43
C ALA A 75 -17.71 1.09 -5.13
N ASN A 76 -18.18 0.88 -3.90
CA ASN A 76 -19.47 1.38 -3.45
C ASN A 76 -19.53 2.93 -3.50
N ILE A 77 -18.48 3.62 -3.04
CA ILE A 77 -18.38 5.08 -3.15
C ILE A 77 -18.37 5.51 -4.62
N ALA A 78 -17.52 4.92 -5.46
CA ALA A 78 -17.39 5.33 -6.87
C ALA A 78 -18.70 5.19 -7.67
N LEU A 79 -19.48 4.15 -7.40
CA LEU A 79 -20.73 3.89 -8.13
C LEU A 79 -21.95 4.62 -7.56
N GLN A 80 -22.05 4.79 -6.24
CA GLN A 80 -23.23 5.39 -5.60
C GLN A 80 -23.10 6.89 -5.38
N PHE A 81 -21.87 7.45 -5.37
CA PHE A 81 -21.67 8.88 -5.21
C PHE A 81 -22.34 9.74 -6.30
N PRO A 82 -22.25 9.40 -7.61
CA PRO A 82 -22.87 10.18 -8.69
C PRO A 82 -24.40 10.23 -8.62
N GLU A 83 -25.03 9.16 -8.14
CA GLU A 83 -26.49 9.00 -8.08
C GLU A 83 -27.08 9.35 -6.70
N SER A 84 -26.23 9.65 -5.71
CA SER A 84 -26.67 9.93 -4.34
C SER A 84 -27.19 11.35 -4.18
N THR A 85 -28.33 11.51 -3.50
CA THR A 85 -28.86 12.82 -3.09
C THR A 85 -29.21 12.83 -1.61
N GLY A 86 -29.01 13.97 -0.95
CA GLY A 86 -29.36 14.18 0.47
C GLY A 86 -28.55 13.31 1.43
N ILE A 87 -29.27 12.52 2.25
CA ILE A 87 -28.70 11.74 3.37
C ILE A 87 -27.71 10.67 2.88
N ASN A 88 -27.93 10.08 1.71
CA ASN A 88 -27.05 9.05 1.16
C ASN A 88 -25.68 9.60 0.80
N THR A 89 -25.60 10.85 0.34
CA THR A 89 -24.31 11.51 0.05
C THR A 89 -23.50 11.71 1.34
N SER A 90 -24.15 12.12 2.43
CA SER A 90 -23.50 12.24 3.74
C SER A 90 -22.99 10.89 4.26
N ALA A 91 -23.75 9.81 4.05
CA ALA A 91 -23.32 8.46 4.42
C ALA A 91 -22.09 8.01 3.61
N LEU A 92 -22.05 8.25 2.30
CA LEU A 92 -20.91 7.91 1.43
C LEU A 92 -19.65 8.73 1.77
N ILE A 93 -19.81 10.00 2.13
CA ILE A 93 -18.70 10.83 2.61
C ILE A 93 -18.17 10.31 3.95
N ALA A 94 -19.07 9.91 4.87
CA ALA A 94 -18.68 9.35 6.17
C ALA A 94 -17.92 8.01 6.02
N THR A 95 -18.35 7.13 5.12
CA THR A 95 -17.64 5.87 4.85
C THR A 95 -16.29 6.11 4.17
N GLY A 96 -16.20 7.09 3.26
CA GLY A 96 -14.92 7.52 2.67
C GLY A 96 -13.95 8.08 3.71
N LEU A 97 -14.45 8.90 4.66
CA LEU A 97 -13.65 9.43 5.77
C LEU A 97 -13.16 8.31 6.69
N ALA A 98 -14.01 7.33 6.99
CA ALA A 98 -13.62 6.17 7.80
C ALA A 98 -12.52 5.34 7.11
N LEU A 99 -12.66 5.10 5.80
CA LEU A 99 -11.64 4.40 5.01
C LEU A 99 -10.31 5.16 4.98
N PHE A 100 -10.36 6.49 4.84
CA PHE A 100 -9.18 7.34 4.92
C PHE A 100 -8.52 7.26 6.30
N ALA A 101 -9.30 7.34 7.39
CA ALA A 101 -8.78 7.25 8.74
C ALA A 101 -8.08 5.91 8.99
N ILE A 102 -8.68 4.79 8.56
CA ILE A 102 -8.08 3.46 8.66
C ILE A 102 -6.75 3.42 7.89
N THR A 103 -6.75 3.90 6.64
CA THR A 103 -5.56 3.92 5.80
C THR A 103 -4.45 4.77 6.41
N MET A 104 -4.81 5.93 6.97
CA MET A 104 -3.90 6.85 7.64
C MET A 104 -3.29 6.20 8.89
N VAL A 105 -4.10 5.56 9.73
CA VAL A 105 -3.63 4.88 10.95
C VAL A 105 -2.67 3.75 10.59
N VAL A 106 -3.04 2.89 9.64
CA VAL A 106 -2.18 1.78 9.19
C VAL A 106 -0.86 2.31 8.62
N ASN A 107 -0.90 3.31 7.73
CA ASN A 107 0.32 3.89 7.15
C ASN A 107 1.17 4.63 8.19
N SER A 108 0.55 5.31 9.15
CA SER A 108 1.26 6.01 10.23
C SER A 108 1.97 5.02 11.14
N ILE A 109 1.30 3.93 11.53
CA ILE A 109 1.91 2.86 12.33
C ILE A 109 3.05 2.19 11.56
N ALA A 110 2.86 1.88 10.27
CA ALA A 110 3.90 1.29 9.44
C ALA A 110 5.13 2.21 9.35
N ARG A 111 4.93 3.51 9.11
CA ARG A 111 6.02 4.50 9.12
C ARG A 111 6.72 4.56 10.47
N TRP A 112 5.96 4.60 11.55
CA TRP A 112 6.50 4.70 12.91
C TRP A 112 7.34 3.48 13.29
N ILE A 113 6.89 2.27 12.96
CA ILE A 113 7.66 1.03 13.20
C ILE A 113 8.98 1.06 12.43
N VAL A 114 8.95 1.51 11.17
CA VAL A 114 10.13 1.52 10.31
C VAL A 114 11.11 2.63 10.68
N SER A 115 10.63 3.83 11.03
CA SER A 115 11.49 4.93 11.50
C SER A 115 12.21 4.54 12.79
N ARG A 116 11.52 3.83 13.70
CA ARG A 116 12.11 3.35 14.95
C ARG A 116 13.21 2.31 14.72
N ARG A 117 13.06 1.44 13.71
CA ARG A 117 14.13 0.47 13.32
C ARG A 117 15.30 1.12 12.57
N ALA A 118 15.09 2.26 11.92
CA ALA A 118 16.17 3.01 11.28
C ALA A 118 17.12 3.62 12.33
N GLU A 119 16.60 4.09 13.45
CA GLU A 119 17.40 4.63 14.57
C GLU A 119 18.27 3.56 15.25
N PHE A 120 17.78 2.32 15.37
CA PHE A 120 18.56 1.20 15.93
C PHE A 120 19.61 0.60 14.96
N SER A 121 19.53 0.90 13.67
CA SER A 121 20.46 0.38 12.65
C SER A 121 21.61 1.33 12.32
N GLY A 122 21.64 2.53 12.91
CA GLY A 122 22.70 3.53 12.77
C GLY A 122 23.73 3.54 13.91
N ALA A 123 23.61 2.63 14.87
CA ALA A 123 24.60 2.39 15.92
C ALA A 123 25.20 1.00 15.72
N ASN A 124 26.16 0.92 14.80
CA ASN A 124 27.32 0.00 14.76
C ASN A 124 28.04 0.21 13.42
#